data_AF-A0A354Q9L4-F1
#
_entry.id   AF-A0A354Q9L4-F1
#
_cell.length_a   1.000
_cell.length_b   1.000
_cell.length_c   1.000
_cell.angle_alpha   90.00
_cell.angle_beta   90.00
_cell.angle_gamma   90.00
#
_symmetry.space_group_name_H-M   'P 1'
#
loop_
_entity.id
_entity.type
_entity.pdbx_description
1 polymer ?
#
loop_
_entity_poly.entity_id
_entity_poly.type
_entity_poly.pdbx_seq_one_letter_code
_entity_poly.pdbx_strand_id
1 'polypeptide(L)'
;MRYLKPLMDQNFLEYASYVIKDRAIPDIVDGLKPVQRRIMHTMKEMDDGKFCKVANIVGDTMKLHPHGDASIGSALVVMANKEYFIEKQGNFGNLLTGDPASAPRYIEARLTPLAKEALFNSELTEYIDSYDARNKEPVVLPSKLPVSILFGAEGIAVGMSTRILPHNFNEVIKAQIAFLKNRPFKLLPDFFNGGLLDAGQYEDGNGKVRVRARIEITDEKILTVRELPFGVTTESLIQSVQDAVNKGKFKLSSINDFTAEKVEIELKATRGM
;
A
#
# COMPACT_ATOMS: atom_id res chain seq x y z
N MET A 1 -45.57 -2.47 -1.76
CA MET A 1 -44.55 -3.20 -2.55
C MET A 1 -44.15 -2.50 -3.86
N ARG A 2 -45.05 -1.82 -4.61
CA ARG A 2 -44.72 -1.20 -5.92
C ARG A 2 -43.62 -0.12 -5.90
N TYR A 3 -43.39 0.52 -4.76
CA TYR A 3 -42.36 1.56 -4.58
C TYR A 3 -41.03 1.06 -4.00
N LEU A 4 -40.99 -0.14 -3.43
CA LEU A 4 -39.79 -0.63 -2.74
C LEU A 4 -38.68 -1.00 -3.73
N LYS A 5 -39.02 -1.69 -4.82
CA LYS A 5 -38.03 -2.12 -5.81
C LYS A 5 -37.35 -0.91 -6.50
N PRO A 6 -38.08 0.08 -7.05
CA PRO A 6 -37.43 1.25 -7.65
C PRO A 6 -36.58 2.04 -6.66
N LEU A 7 -37.04 2.19 -5.42
CA LEU A 7 -36.29 2.88 -4.36
C LEU A 7 -34.98 2.14 -4.02
N MET A 8 -35.03 0.82 -3.88
CA MET A 8 -33.84 0.00 -3.61
C MET A 8 -32.89 0.00 -4.80
N ASP A 9 -33.40 -0.14 -6.03
CA ASP A 9 -32.58 -0.13 -7.25
C ASP A 9 -31.84 1.20 -7.39
N GLN A 10 -32.52 2.34 -7.17
CA GLN A 10 -31.90 3.66 -7.24
C GLN A 10 -30.84 3.86 -6.16
N ASN A 11 -31.18 3.65 -4.88
CA ASN A 11 -30.24 3.85 -3.78
C ASN A 11 -29.03 2.92 -3.89
N PHE A 12 -29.24 1.68 -4.31
CA PHE A 12 -28.15 0.73 -4.52
C PHE A 12 -27.25 1.16 -5.69
N LEU A 13 -27.81 1.65 -6.80
CA LEU A 13 -27.03 2.12 -7.94
C LEU A 13 -26.19 3.34 -7.58
N GLU A 14 -26.75 4.31 -6.86
CA GLU A 14 -26.03 5.50 -6.39
C GLU A 14 -24.87 5.12 -5.45
N TYR A 15 -25.14 4.25 -4.48
CA TYR A 15 -24.11 3.73 -3.57
C TYR A 15 -23.02 2.94 -4.31
N ALA A 16 -23.41 2.04 -5.22
CA ALA A 16 -22.47 1.23 -6.00
C ALA A 16 -21.57 2.11 -6.87
N SER A 17 -22.16 3.08 -7.57
CA SER A 17 -21.41 4.04 -8.39
C SER A 17 -20.39 4.82 -7.55
N TYR A 18 -20.81 5.35 -6.40
CA TYR A 18 -19.92 6.08 -5.49
C TYR A 18 -18.77 5.20 -4.97
N VAL A 19 -19.07 3.97 -4.51
CA VAL A 19 -18.02 3.09 -3.97
C VAL A 19 -17.01 2.68 -5.05
N ILE A 20 -17.47 2.45 -6.28
CA ILE A 20 -16.60 2.07 -7.40
C ILE A 20 -15.71 3.26 -7.81
N LYS A 21 -16.29 4.43 -8.07
CA LYS A 21 -15.57 5.59 -8.63
C LYS A 21 -14.79 6.38 -7.58
N ASP A 22 -15.38 6.60 -6.41
CA ASP A 22 -14.89 7.60 -5.46
C ASP A 22 -14.23 7.00 -4.21
N ARG A 23 -14.02 5.67 -4.18
CA ARG A 23 -13.44 5.00 -2.99
C ARG A 23 -12.47 3.88 -3.28
N ALA A 24 -12.93 2.82 -3.94
CA ALA A 24 -12.25 1.53 -3.89
C ALA A 24 -11.09 1.39 -4.89
N ILE A 25 -11.23 1.99 -6.07
CA ILE A 25 -10.36 1.75 -7.23
C ILE A 25 -9.52 3.01 -7.50
N PRO A 26 -8.19 2.87 -7.72
CA PRO A 26 -7.35 4.01 -8.11
C PRO A 26 -7.68 4.48 -9.53
N ASP A 27 -7.49 5.76 -9.81
CA ASP A 27 -7.58 6.28 -11.18
C ASP A 27 -6.38 5.79 -12.01
N ILE A 28 -6.60 5.52 -13.30
CA ILE A 28 -5.53 5.03 -14.19
C ILE A 28 -4.51 6.12 -14.54
N VAL A 29 -4.92 7.40 -14.55
CA VAL A 29 -4.09 8.52 -14.96
C VAL A 29 -3.01 8.80 -13.93
N ASP A 30 -3.40 8.90 -12.66
CA ASP A 30 -2.47 9.24 -11.58
C ASP A 30 -2.13 8.07 -10.65
N GLY A 31 -2.87 6.96 -10.76
CA GLY A 31 -2.65 5.76 -9.96
C GLY A 31 -3.07 5.87 -8.50
N LEU A 32 -3.81 6.93 -8.12
CA LEU A 32 -4.21 7.21 -6.74
C LEU A 32 -5.71 7.00 -6.53
N LYS A 33 -6.07 6.55 -5.33
CA LYS A 33 -7.45 6.63 -4.83
C LYS A 33 -7.79 8.06 -4.41
N PRO A 34 -9.07 8.46 -4.36
CA PRO A 34 -9.46 9.81 -3.99
C PRO A 34 -8.90 10.30 -2.65
N VAL A 35 -8.91 9.46 -1.60
CA VAL A 35 -8.31 9.83 -0.30
C VAL A 35 -6.80 10.10 -0.42
N GLN A 36 -6.08 9.31 -1.21
CA GLN A 36 -4.64 9.44 -1.41
C GLN A 36 -4.33 10.71 -2.20
N ARG A 37 -5.10 10.99 -3.25
CA ARG A 37 -5.00 12.22 -4.04
C ARG A 37 -5.22 13.47 -3.19
N ARG A 38 -6.27 13.46 -2.36
CA ARG A 38 -6.59 14.57 -1.45
C ARG A 38 -5.47 14.79 -0.42
N ILE A 39 -4.91 13.72 0.14
CA ILE A 39 -3.73 13.82 1.03
C ILE A 39 -2.56 14.48 0.30
N MET A 40 -2.22 14.03 -0.91
CA MET A 40 -1.11 14.61 -1.68
C MET A 40 -1.36 16.08 -2.01
N HIS A 41 -2.59 16.44 -2.39
CA HIS A 41 -2.96 17.82 -2.66
C HIS A 41 -2.86 18.69 -1.40
N THR A 42 -3.43 18.26 -0.27
CA THR A 42 -3.33 18.98 1.00
C THR A 42 -1.88 19.16 1.42
N MET A 43 -1.05 18.12 1.32
CA MET A 43 0.38 18.23 1.63
C MET A 43 1.10 19.21 0.71
N LYS A 44 0.67 19.35 -0.55
CA LYS A 44 1.23 20.32 -1.50
C LYS A 44 0.84 21.76 -1.16
N GLU A 45 -0.40 22.00 -0.77
CA GLU A 45 -0.87 23.34 -0.34
C GLU A 45 -0.18 23.78 0.96
N MET A 46 0.13 22.84 1.85
CA MET A 46 0.81 23.11 3.12
C MET A 46 2.35 23.13 3.01
N ASP A 47 2.92 22.86 1.84
CA ASP A 47 4.35 22.64 1.67
C ASP A 47 5.17 23.93 1.84
N ASP A 48 5.89 24.03 2.96
CA ASP A 48 6.87 25.08 3.26
C ASP A 48 8.32 24.53 3.32
N GLY A 49 8.51 23.26 2.94
CA GLY A 49 9.78 22.54 3.00
C GLY A 49 10.11 21.90 4.36
N LYS A 50 9.34 22.18 5.41
CA LYS A 50 9.52 21.59 6.75
C LYS A 50 8.59 20.39 6.95
N PHE A 51 8.90 19.63 8.00
CA PHE A 51 8.00 18.58 8.47
C PHE A 51 6.74 19.18 9.07
N CYS A 52 5.58 18.63 8.69
CA CYS A 52 4.29 19.02 9.24
C CYS A 52 3.73 17.88 10.09
N LYS A 53 3.07 18.22 11.20
CA LYS A 53 2.37 17.24 12.03
C LYS A 53 1.31 16.52 11.19
N VAL A 54 1.30 15.18 11.25
CA VAL A 54 0.31 14.38 10.52
C VAL A 54 -1.12 14.73 10.97
N ALA A 55 -1.32 15.08 12.23
CA ALA A 55 -2.61 15.60 12.72
C ALA A 55 -3.11 16.84 11.94
N ASN A 56 -2.21 17.75 11.56
CA ASN A 56 -2.57 18.94 10.78
C ASN A 56 -2.91 18.55 9.34
N ILE A 57 -2.08 17.69 8.72
CA ILE A 57 -2.34 17.18 7.36
C ILE A 57 -3.70 16.48 7.29
N VAL A 58 -4.00 15.63 8.28
CA VAL A 58 -5.30 14.93 8.37
C VAL A 58 -6.44 15.93 8.52
N GLY A 59 -6.33 16.89 9.45
CA GLY A 59 -7.36 17.91 9.69
C GLY A 59 -7.64 18.77 8.45
N ASP A 60 -6.60 19.17 7.71
CA ASP A 60 -6.78 19.94 6.48
C ASP A 60 -7.31 19.08 5.33
N THR A 61 -6.94 17.80 5.27
CA THR A 61 -7.48 16.86 4.26
C THR A 61 -8.98 16.64 4.47
N MET A 62 -9.49 16.70 5.70
CA MET A 62 -10.93 16.57 5.97
C MET A 62 -11.77 17.65 5.30
N LYS A 63 -11.19 18.83 4.98
CA LYS A 63 -11.85 19.88 4.18
C LYS A 63 -12.18 19.41 2.76
N LEU A 64 -11.49 18.39 2.26
CA LEU A 64 -11.67 17.80 0.94
C LEU A 64 -12.28 16.39 1.02
N HIS A 65 -12.06 15.68 2.14
CA HIS A 65 -12.47 14.30 2.33
C HIS A 65 -13.45 14.18 3.51
N PRO A 66 -14.78 14.12 3.25
CA PRO A 66 -15.81 14.11 4.29
C PRO A 66 -15.96 12.73 4.96
N HIS A 67 -14.85 12.17 5.42
CA HIS A 67 -14.76 10.88 6.12
C HIS A 67 -13.88 11.00 7.36
N GLY A 68 -13.88 9.96 8.20
CA GLY A 68 -13.19 9.98 9.48
C GLY A 68 -11.67 10.19 9.37
N ASP A 69 -11.13 10.98 10.28
CA ASP A 69 -9.70 11.27 10.47
C ASP A 69 -8.85 10.00 10.52
N ALA A 70 -9.33 8.95 11.19
CA ALA A 70 -8.65 7.66 11.28
C ALA A 70 -8.38 7.02 9.91
N SER A 71 -9.30 7.14 8.96
CA SER A 71 -9.15 6.57 7.61
C SER A 71 -8.12 7.34 6.78
N ILE A 72 -8.10 8.67 6.91
CA ILE A 72 -7.13 9.56 6.25
C ILE A 72 -5.73 9.32 6.84
N GLY A 73 -5.61 9.30 8.16
CA GLY A 73 -4.35 9.03 8.85
C GLY A 73 -3.77 7.67 8.48
N SER A 74 -4.60 6.63 8.43
CA SER A 74 -4.18 5.29 8.00
C SER A 74 -3.69 5.29 6.54
N ALA A 75 -4.42 5.97 5.63
CA ALA A 75 -4.00 6.09 4.23
C ALA A 75 -2.65 6.81 4.09
N LEU A 76 -2.45 7.91 4.83
CA LEU A 76 -1.19 8.66 4.84
C LEU A 76 -0.03 7.79 5.33
N VAL A 77 -0.21 7.05 6.42
CA VAL A 77 0.82 6.14 6.96
C VAL A 77 1.19 5.07 5.92
N VAL A 78 0.22 4.46 5.24
CA VAL A 78 0.47 3.48 4.19
C VAL A 78 1.28 4.08 3.04
N MET A 79 0.94 5.29 2.61
CA MET A 79 1.65 6.00 1.54
C MET A 79 3.08 6.38 1.96
N ALA A 80 3.27 6.85 3.20
CA ALA A 80 4.57 7.18 3.76
C ALA A 80 5.49 5.96 3.87
N ASN A 81 4.93 4.79 4.17
CA ASN A 81 5.69 3.54 4.20
C ASN A 81 6.08 2.99 2.81
N LYS A 82 5.67 3.65 1.71
CA LYS A 82 6.22 3.38 0.38
C LYS A 82 7.52 4.14 0.09
N GLU A 83 7.82 5.18 0.87
CA GLU A 83 9.09 5.93 0.84
C GLU A 83 9.42 6.63 -0.50
N TYR A 84 8.45 6.74 -1.41
CA TYR A 84 8.61 7.46 -2.67
C TYR A 84 8.26 8.95 -2.56
N PHE A 85 7.05 9.26 -2.09
CA PHE A 85 6.48 10.60 -2.20
C PHE A 85 6.39 11.38 -0.88
N ILE A 86 6.44 10.67 0.24
CA ILE A 86 6.30 11.23 1.57
C ILE A 86 7.52 10.84 2.39
N GLU A 87 8.24 11.85 2.89
CA GLU A 87 9.26 11.68 3.90
C GLU A 87 8.61 11.72 5.28
N LYS A 88 9.06 10.85 6.17
CA LYS A 88 8.40 10.57 7.46
C LYS A 88 9.37 10.72 8.63
N GLN A 89 8.89 11.29 9.73
CA GLN A 89 9.63 11.43 10.97
C GLN A 89 8.79 10.92 12.16
N GLY A 90 9.39 10.05 12.97
CA GLY A 90 8.72 9.34 14.06
C GLY A 90 8.33 7.90 13.69
N ASN A 91 7.56 7.25 14.54
CA ASN A 91 7.19 5.84 14.35
C ASN A 91 5.91 5.70 13.49
N PHE A 92 6.09 5.33 12.21
CA PHE A 92 5.03 5.06 11.23
C PHE A 92 4.58 3.59 11.19
N GLY A 93 4.86 2.85 12.26
CA GLY A 93 4.57 1.43 12.37
C GLY A 93 5.60 0.59 11.62
N ASN A 94 5.43 -0.72 11.67
CA ASN A 94 6.35 -1.65 11.05
C ASN A 94 5.57 -2.68 10.23
N LEU A 95 5.80 -2.68 8.91
CA LEU A 95 5.13 -3.59 7.97
C LEU A 95 5.53 -5.05 8.17
N LEU A 96 6.69 -5.32 8.77
CA LEU A 96 7.21 -6.66 9.03
C LEU A 96 6.61 -7.25 10.30
N THR A 97 6.55 -6.50 11.40
CA THR A 97 5.97 -6.99 12.66
C THR A 97 4.45 -6.86 12.70
N GLY A 98 3.89 -5.85 12.02
CA GLY A 98 2.49 -5.47 12.11
C GLY A 98 2.22 -4.38 13.15
N ASP A 99 3.28 -3.85 13.78
CA ASP A 99 3.13 -2.79 14.79
C ASP A 99 2.45 -1.55 14.20
N PRO A 100 1.41 -1.01 14.87
CA PRO A 100 0.72 0.16 14.38
C PRO A 100 1.59 1.42 14.46
N ALA A 101 1.30 2.38 13.60
CA ALA A 101 1.88 3.71 13.69
C ALA A 101 1.49 4.41 15.00
N SER A 102 2.37 5.29 15.46
CA SER A 102 2.05 6.21 16.55
C SER A 102 0.93 7.16 16.13
N ALA A 103 0.18 7.66 17.13
CA ALA A 103 -0.93 8.57 16.86
C ALA A 103 -0.48 9.80 16.05
N PRO A 104 -1.31 10.36 15.15
CA PRO A 104 -0.97 11.48 14.26
C PRO A 104 -0.35 12.72 14.91
N ARG A 105 -0.55 12.92 16.22
CA ARG A 105 0.05 14.01 17.01
C ARG A 105 1.56 13.84 17.28
N TYR A 106 2.09 12.62 17.19
CA TYR A 106 3.50 12.30 17.48
C TYR A 106 4.37 12.15 16.23
N ILE A 107 3.75 12.00 15.07
CA ILE A 107 4.45 11.76 13.81
C ILE A 107 4.32 12.96 12.88
N GLU A 108 5.34 13.14 12.04
CA GLU A 108 5.43 14.24 11.08
C GLU A 108 5.76 13.73 9.69
N ALA A 109 5.31 14.46 8.67
CA ALA A 109 5.53 14.12 7.28
C ALA A 109 5.74 15.37 6.42
N ARG A 110 6.43 15.21 5.29
CA ARG A 110 6.53 16.22 4.23
C ARG A 110 6.65 15.56 2.85
N LEU A 111 6.43 16.34 1.80
CA LEU A 111 6.63 15.86 0.42
C LEU A 111 8.12 15.71 0.09
N THR A 112 8.48 14.60 -0.54
CA THR A 112 9.83 14.42 -1.10
C THR A 112 10.03 15.32 -2.33
N PRO A 113 11.27 15.66 -2.70
CA PRO A 113 11.56 16.35 -3.97
C PRO A 113 10.98 15.60 -5.18
N LEU A 114 11.06 14.26 -5.17
CA LEU A 114 10.47 13.41 -6.20
C LEU A 114 8.97 13.65 -6.36
N ALA A 115 8.21 13.71 -5.26
CA ALA A 115 6.77 13.96 -5.34
C ALA A 115 6.46 15.32 -5.98
N LYS A 116 7.18 16.36 -5.56
CA LYS A 116 7.00 17.73 -6.03
C LYS A 116 7.19 17.83 -7.55
N GLU A 117 8.21 17.15 -8.07
CA GLU A 117 8.53 17.15 -9.50
C GLU A 117 7.64 16.20 -10.33
N ALA A 118 7.30 15.04 -9.77
CA ALA A 118 6.65 13.97 -10.52
C ALA A 118 5.12 14.07 -10.55
N LEU A 119 4.48 14.65 -9.53
CA LEU A 119 3.03 14.57 -9.36
C LEU A 119 2.29 15.88 -9.62
N PHE A 120 2.95 17.03 -9.51
CA PHE A 120 2.26 18.32 -9.50
C PHE A 120 2.65 19.19 -10.70
N ASN A 121 1.63 19.76 -11.35
CA ASN A 121 1.77 20.83 -12.33
C ASN A 121 0.46 21.63 -12.37
N SER A 122 0.48 22.86 -11.86
CA SER A 122 -0.72 23.70 -11.75
C SER A 122 -1.33 24.09 -13.09
N GLU A 123 -0.54 24.17 -14.15
CA GLU A 123 -1.04 24.54 -15.49
C GLU A 123 -1.78 23.38 -16.17
N LEU A 124 -1.46 22.14 -15.78
CA LEU A 124 -2.08 20.92 -16.34
C LEU A 124 -3.16 20.33 -15.43
N THR A 125 -3.27 20.81 -14.20
CA THR A 125 -4.20 20.24 -13.21
C THR A 125 -5.58 20.87 -13.37
N GLU A 126 -6.57 20.03 -13.64
CA GLU A 126 -7.98 20.42 -13.60
C GLU A 126 -8.49 20.34 -12.15
N TYR A 127 -9.17 21.39 -11.73
CA TYR A 127 -9.71 21.51 -10.38
C TYR A 127 -11.24 21.57 -10.42
N ILE A 128 -11.86 20.90 -9.46
CA ILE A 128 -13.28 20.97 -9.15
C ILE A 128 -13.49 21.52 -7.74
N ASP A 129 -14.69 22.00 -7.45
CA ASP A 129 -15.04 22.45 -6.11
C ASP A 129 -15.13 21.25 -5.15
N SER A 130 -14.74 21.46 -3.89
CA SER A 130 -14.90 20.47 -2.82
C SER A 130 -16.37 20.18 -2.53
N TYR A 131 -16.64 19.14 -1.74
CA TYR A 131 -18.01 18.72 -1.39
C TYR A 131 -18.86 19.82 -0.71
N ASP A 132 -18.22 20.81 -0.08
CA ASP A 132 -18.83 21.98 0.55
C ASP A 132 -18.68 23.28 -0.26
N ALA A 133 -18.08 23.20 -1.45
CA ALA A 133 -17.79 24.31 -2.36
C ALA A 133 -16.94 25.45 -1.77
N ARG A 134 -16.18 25.17 -0.70
CA ARG A 134 -15.29 26.17 -0.06
C ARG A 134 -13.84 26.10 -0.51
N ASN A 135 -13.43 24.95 -1.02
CA ASN A 135 -12.06 24.70 -1.49
C ASN A 135 -12.11 24.12 -2.90
N LYS A 136 -10.95 24.01 -3.52
CA LYS A 136 -10.79 23.29 -4.79
C LYS A 136 -9.98 22.02 -4.56
N GLU A 137 -10.28 20.98 -5.33
CA GLU A 137 -9.50 19.76 -5.36
C GLU A 137 -9.20 19.31 -6.79
N PRO A 138 -8.04 18.67 -7.03
CA PRO A 138 -7.72 18.17 -8.35
C PRO A 138 -8.57 16.94 -8.70
N VAL A 139 -9.06 16.88 -9.94
CA VAL A 139 -9.73 15.68 -10.47
C VAL A 139 -8.75 14.51 -10.49
N VAL A 140 -7.57 14.75 -11.08
CA VAL A 140 -6.41 13.86 -11.12
C VAL A 140 -5.12 14.68 -10.97
N LEU A 141 -4.05 14.04 -10.52
CA LEU A 141 -2.71 14.65 -10.55
C LEU A 141 -2.01 14.32 -11.88
N PRO A 142 -1.30 15.28 -12.52
CA PRO A 142 -0.56 15.04 -13.77
C PRO A 142 0.73 14.24 -13.49
N SER A 143 0.58 12.99 -13.05
CA SER A 143 1.69 12.12 -12.65
C SER A 143 2.55 11.73 -13.85
N LYS A 144 3.85 11.93 -13.72
CA LYS A 144 4.88 11.45 -14.67
C LYS A 144 5.23 9.97 -14.44
N LEU A 145 4.81 9.42 -13.30
CA LEU A 145 5.14 8.08 -12.84
C LEU A 145 3.89 7.21 -12.78
N PRO A 146 3.98 5.90 -13.11
CA PRO A 146 2.85 5.00 -12.98
C PRO A 146 2.70 4.58 -11.51
N VAL A 147 2.04 5.43 -10.71
CA VAL A 147 1.95 5.27 -9.24
C VAL A 147 1.21 3.99 -8.84
N SER A 148 0.18 3.60 -9.59
CA SER A 148 -0.64 2.41 -9.28
C SER A 148 0.18 1.14 -9.16
N ILE A 149 1.17 0.95 -10.03
CA ILE A 149 2.07 -0.21 -10.01
C ILE A 149 3.25 -0.03 -9.05
N LEU A 150 3.68 1.21 -8.77
CA LEU A 150 4.71 1.48 -7.77
C LEU A 150 4.21 1.21 -6.35
N PHE A 151 3.01 1.70 -6.03
CA PHE A 151 2.39 1.51 -4.72
C PHE A 151 1.79 0.12 -4.58
N GLY A 152 1.32 -0.45 -5.70
CA GLY A 152 0.28 -1.45 -5.69
C GLY A 152 -1.07 -0.83 -5.30
N ALA A 153 -2.14 -1.60 -5.48
CA ALA A 153 -3.47 -1.20 -5.08
C ALA A 153 -4.30 -2.42 -4.71
N GLU A 154 -5.06 -2.33 -3.63
CA GLU A 154 -6.05 -3.34 -3.28
C GLU A 154 -7.38 -2.63 -3.01
N GLY A 155 -8.45 -3.10 -3.63
CA GLY A 155 -9.75 -2.47 -3.52
C GLY A 155 -10.86 -3.49 -3.72
N ILE A 156 -11.86 -3.43 -2.86
CA ILE A 156 -13.09 -4.20 -3.00
C ILE A 156 -14.21 -3.17 -3.19
N ALA A 157 -14.88 -3.25 -4.33
CA ALA A 157 -16.02 -2.42 -4.67
C ALA A 157 -17.27 -3.30 -4.82
N VAL A 158 -18.40 -2.68 -5.14
CA VAL A 158 -19.65 -3.42 -5.35
C VAL A 158 -19.52 -4.26 -6.62
N GLY A 159 -19.51 -5.59 -6.45
CA GLY A 159 -19.45 -6.55 -7.56
C GLY A 159 -18.08 -6.73 -8.23
N MET A 160 -17.02 -6.09 -7.71
CA MET A 160 -15.68 -6.20 -8.29
C MET A 160 -14.57 -6.04 -7.24
N SER A 161 -13.39 -6.54 -7.57
CA SER A 161 -12.19 -6.39 -6.76
C SER A 161 -11.00 -6.10 -7.65
N THR A 162 -10.09 -5.25 -7.17
CA THR A 162 -8.81 -4.96 -7.81
C THR A 162 -7.67 -5.33 -6.89
N ARG A 163 -6.63 -5.95 -7.46
CA ARG A 163 -5.36 -6.23 -6.77
C ARG A 163 -4.20 -6.02 -7.74
N ILE A 164 -3.51 -4.92 -7.57
CA ILE A 164 -2.28 -4.56 -8.29
C ILE A 164 -1.13 -4.76 -7.31
N LEU A 165 -0.14 -5.56 -7.71
CA LEU A 165 1.04 -5.83 -6.89
C LEU A 165 2.07 -4.70 -7.09
N PRO A 166 2.84 -4.33 -6.04
CA PRO A 166 3.89 -3.34 -6.16
C PRO A 166 5.05 -3.84 -7.03
N HIS A 167 5.80 -2.89 -7.60
CA HIS A 167 6.94 -3.13 -8.47
C HIS A 167 8.12 -2.25 -8.06
N ASN A 168 9.32 -2.66 -8.46
CA ASN A 168 10.53 -1.91 -8.20
C ASN A 168 10.55 -0.60 -9.01
N PHE A 169 10.88 0.52 -8.34
CA PHE A 169 10.95 1.82 -8.99
C PHE A 169 11.86 1.85 -10.23
N ASN A 170 13.07 1.31 -10.12
CA ASN A 170 14.03 1.36 -11.23
C ASN A 170 13.60 0.48 -12.41
N GLU A 171 12.96 -0.65 -12.15
CA GLU A 171 12.44 -1.53 -13.19
C GLU A 171 11.25 -0.90 -13.91
N VAL A 172 10.36 -0.25 -13.17
CA VAL A 172 9.24 0.52 -13.71
C VAL A 172 9.72 1.63 -14.65
N ILE A 173 10.74 2.41 -14.25
CA ILE A 173 11.31 3.45 -15.13
C ILE A 173 11.93 2.84 -16.39
N LYS A 174 12.69 1.73 -16.25
CA LYS A 174 13.26 1.03 -17.41
C LYS A 174 12.18 0.50 -18.35
N ALA A 175 11.09 -0.04 -17.81
CA ALA A 175 9.94 -0.50 -18.57
C ALA A 175 9.24 0.66 -19.29
N GLN A 176 9.02 1.79 -18.62
CA GLN A 176 8.45 3.00 -19.23
C GLN A 176 9.31 3.51 -20.39
N ILE A 177 10.64 3.57 -20.23
CA ILE A 177 11.57 3.96 -21.31
C ILE A 177 11.54 2.95 -22.47
N ALA A 178 11.49 1.65 -22.17
CA ALA A 178 11.41 0.61 -23.20
C ALA A 178 10.11 0.73 -24.00
N PHE A 179 8.97 0.90 -23.31
CA PHE A 179 7.65 1.12 -23.92
C PHE A 179 7.66 2.33 -24.85
N LEU A 180 8.17 3.49 -24.39
CA LEU A 180 8.28 4.71 -25.21
C LEU A 180 9.18 4.53 -26.45
N LYS A 181 10.13 3.59 -26.40
CA LYS A 181 11.02 3.26 -27.51
C LYS A 181 10.53 2.07 -28.36
N ASN A 182 9.30 1.59 -28.15
CA ASN A 182 8.73 0.39 -28.78
C ASN A 182 9.64 -0.84 -28.63
N ARG A 183 10.27 -1.01 -27.46
CA ARG A 183 11.09 -2.18 -27.13
C ARG A 183 10.33 -3.11 -26.20
N PRO A 184 10.48 -4.44 -26.35
CA PRO A 184 9.89 -5.38 -25.42
C PRO A 184 10.51 -5.19 -24.03
N PHE A 185 9.69 -5.35 -23.00
CA PHE A 185 10.12 -5.36 -21.60
C PHE A 185 9.38 -6.47 -20.86
N LYS A 186 9.92 -6.84 -19.71
CA LYS A 186 9.26 -7.73 -18.75
C LYS A 186 9.28 -7.04 -17.41
N LEU A 187 8.12 -6.91 -16.80
CA LEU A 187 7.96 -6.28 -15.51
C LEU A 187 7.30 -7.28 -14.55
N LEU A 188 7.95 -7.55 -13.43
CA LEU A 188 7.48 -8.51 -12.43
C LEU A 188 7.30 -7.81 -11.08
N PRO A 189 6.34 -8.25 -10.25
CA PRO A 189 6.15 -7.67 -8.93
C PRO A 189 7.41 -7.74 -8.07
N ASP A 190 7.62 -6.72 -7.26
CA ASP A 190 8.70 -6.66 -6.28
C ASP A 190 8.14 -6.15 -4.96
N PHE A 191 8.53 -6.79 -3.86
CA PHE A 191 7.91 -6.58 -2.55
C PHE A 191 8.93 -6.08 -1.54
N PHE A 192 8.56 -5.06 -0.76
CA PHE A 192 9.39 -4.53 0.32
C PHE A 192 9.81 -5.58 1.36
N ASN A 193 8.97 -6.59 1.60
CA ASN A 193 9.25 -7.66 2.57
C ASN A 193 10.22 -8.74 2.01
N GLY A 194 10.60 -8.62 0.73
CA GLY A 194 11.38 -9.61 0.00
C GLY A 194 10.57 -10.87 -0.31
N GLY A 195 11.22 -12.01 -0.12
CA GLY A 195 10.66 -13.33 -0.34
C GLY A 195 11.04 -13.90 -1.71
N LEU A 196 10.75 -15.18 -1.88
CA LEU A 196 10.99 -15.91 -3.12
C LEU A 196 9.73 -15.86 -3.98
N LEU A 197 9.79 -15.07 -5.06
CA LEU A 197 8.73 -14.94 -6.04
C LEU A 197 8.84 -16.02 -7.13
N ASP A 198 7.72 -16.72 -7.34
CA ASP A 198 7.47 -17.56 -8.51
C ASP A 198 6.33 -16.92 -9.32
N ALA A 199 6.69 -16.40 -10.48
CA ALA A 199 5.82 -15.70 -11.42
C ALA A 199 5.47 -16.54 -12.66
N GLY A 200 5.57 -17.87 -12.58
CA GLY A 200 5.30 -18.76 -13.73
C GLY A 200 3.86 -18.70 -14.26
N GLN A 201 2.91 -18.18 -13.48
CA GLN A 201 1.51 -17.97 -13.87
C GLN A 201 1.14 -16.48 -13.92
N TYR A 202 2.14 -15.60 -14.02
CA TYR A 202 1.93 -14.16 -14.13
C TYR A 202 2.03 -13.72 -15.60
N GLU A 203 0.87 -13.47 -16.19
CA GLU A 203 0.68 -13.03 -17.57
C GLU A 203 0.60 -11.51 -17.61
N ASP A 204 1.73 -10.85 -17.35
CA ASP A 204 1.94 -9.40 -17.54
C ASP A 204 0.84 -8.51 -16.94
N GLY A 205 0.51 -8.76 -15.68
CA GLY A 205 -0.55 -8.04 -14.95
C GLY A 205 -1.74 -8.91 -14.57
N ASN A 206 -1.97 -10.02 -15.28
CA ASN A 206 -3.04 -10.97 -14.98
C ASN A 206 -2.49 -12.32 -14.48
N GLY A 207 -3.29 -13.04 -13.70
CA GLY A 207 -2.93 -14.38 -13.21
C GLY A 207 -2.46 -14.40 -11.76
N LYS A 208 -1.54 -15.30 -11.44
CA LYS A 208 -1.16 -15.62 -10.05
C LYS A 208 0.35 -15.62 -9.87
N VAL A 209 0.76 -15.14 -8.70
CA VAL A 209 2.13 -15.28 -8.21
C VAL A 209 2.14 -16.09 -6.92
N ARG A 210 3.21 -16.86 -6.70
CA ARG A 210 3.47 -17.50 -5.42
C ARG A 210 4.66 -16.82 -4.77
N VAL A 211 4.48 -16.39 -3.52
CA VAL A 211 5.55 -15.78 -2.73
C VAL A 211 5.82 -16.68 -1.53
N ARG A 212 7.07 -17.02 -1.31
CA ARG A 212 7.50 -17.88 -0.20
C ARG A 212 8.47 -17.13 0.71
N ALA A 213 8.49 -17.49 1.98
CA ALA A 213 9.49 -16.99 2.91
C ALA A 213 10.89 -17.48 2.46
N ARG A 214 11.91 -16.66 2.64
CA ARG A 214 13.30 -17.12 2.51
C ARG A 214 13.71 -17.76 3.82
N ILE A 215 14.03 -19.04 3.77
CA ILE A 215 14.47 -19.83 4.91
C ILE A 215 15.88 -20.32 4.64
N GLU A 216 16.77 -20.07 5.60
CA GLU A 216 18.15 -20.52 5.58
C GLU A 216 18.36 -21.55 6.69
N ILE A 217 19.20 -22.54 6.42
CA ILE A 217 19.64 -23.51 7.41
C ILE A 217 20.92 -22.94 8.02
N THR A 218 20.83 -22.36 9.22
CA THR A 218 21.96 -21.72 9.90
C THR A 218 22.77 -22.70 10.74
N ASP A 219 22.13 -23.76 11.21
CA ASP A 219 22.73 -24.88 11.93
C ASP A 219 21.94 -26.16 11.62
N GLU A 220 22.46 -27.34 11.95
CA GLU A 220 21.84 -28.65 11.66
C GLU A 220 20.37 -28.75 12.15
N LYS A 221 20.01 -27.95 13.16
CA LYS A 221 18.68 -27.97 13.80
C LYS A 221 17.98 -26.61 13.82
N ILE A 222 18.57 -25.59 13.18
CA ILE A 222 18.03 -24.23 13.23
C ILE A 222 17.72 -23.77 11.81
N LEU A 223 16.43 -23.53 11.57
CA LEU A 223 15.94 -22.88 10.37
C LEU A 223 15.69 -21.41 10.70
N THR A 224 16.33 -20.50 9.97
CA THR A 224 16.17 -19.06 10.17
C THR A 224 15.38 -18.47 9.00
N VAL A 225 14.24 -17.85 9.30
CA VAL A 225 13.48 -17.08 8.32
C VAL A 225 14.08 -15.69 8.20
N ARG A 226 14.47 -15.30 6.98
CA ARG A 226 15.14 -14.02 6.67
C ARG A 226 14.27 -13.03 5.92
N GLU A 227 13.28 -13.51 5.18
CA GLU A 227 12.35 -12.67 4.40
C GLU A 227 10.94 -13.24 4.49
N LEU A 228 9.94 -12.35 4.50
CA LEU A 228 8.54 -12.73 4.65
C LEU A 228 7.81 -12.65 3.30
N PRO A 229 6.81 -13.52 3.06
CA PRO A 229 5.91 -13.34 1.94
C PRO A 229 5.17 -12.00 2.01
N PHE A 230 4.77 -11.49 0.84
CA PHE A 230 3.97 -10.27 0.74
C PHE A 230 2.65 -10.40 1.52
N GLY A 231 2.38 -9.42 2.40
CA GLY A 231 1.17 -9.38 3.23
C GLY A 231 1.21 -10.27 4.48
N VAL A 232 2.37 -10.85 4.82
CA VAL A 232 2.58 -11.65 6.03
C VAL A 232 3.47 -10.88 6.99
N THR A 233 3.07 -10.83 8.26
CA THR A 233 3.87 -10.29 9.37
C THR A 233 4.58 -11.40 10.14
N THR A 234 5.61 -11.07 10.92
CA THR A 234 6.31 -12.01 11.80
C THR A 234 5.33 -12.69 12.75
N GLU A 235 4.42 -11.93 13.37
CA GLU A 235 3.38 -12.44 14.25
C GLU A 235 2.48 -13.46 13.55
N SER A 236 1.97 -13.12 12.35
CA SER A 236 1.08 -14.00 11.59
C SER A 236 1.79 -15.28 11.13
N LEU A 237 3.08 -15.18 10.79
CA LEU A 237 3.90 -16.35 10.45
C LEU A 237 4.11 -17.25 11.66
N ILE A 238 4.51 -16.68 12.80
CA ILE A 238 4.73 -17.42 14.05
C ILE A 238 3.45 -18.13 14.47
N GLN A 239 2.30 -17.44 14.44
CA GLN A 239 1.02 -18.05 14.75
C GLN A 239 0.69 -19.20 13.79
N SER A 240 0.90 -19.02 12.49
CA SER A 240 0.67 -20.08 11.51
C SER A 240 1.57 -21.30 11.72
N VAL A 241 2.82 -21.08 12.16
CA VAL A 241 3.76 -22.16 12.49
C VAL A 241 3.31 -22.89 13.75
N GLN A 242 2.95 -22.16 14.81
CA GLN A 242 2.43 -22.74 16.06
C GLN A 242 1.18 -23.59 15.81
N ASP A 243 0.24 -23.09 14.98
CA ASP A 243 -0.96 -23.84 14.62
C ASP A 243 -0.63 -25.15 13.87
N ALA A 244 0.40 -25.15 13.03
CA ALA A 244 0.84 -26.34 12.32
C ALA A 244 1.51 -27.36 13.25
N VAL A 245 2.28 -26.90 14.24
CA VAL A 245 2.85 -27.75 15.31
C VAL A 245 1.75 -28.35 16.17
N ASN A 246 0.76 -27.56 16.59
CA ASN A 246 -0.38 -28.01 17.39
C ASN A 246 -1.24 -29.04 16.65
N LYS A 247 -1.35 -28.92 15.32
CA LYS A 247 -2.01 -29.91 14.45
C LYS A 247 -1.16 -31.15 14.17
N GLY A 248 0.05 -31.23 14.70
CA GLY A 248 0.95 -32.37 14.55
C GLY A 248 1.58 -32.51 13.15
N LYS A 249 1.58 -31.45 12.32
CA LYS A 249 2.18 -31.52 10.98
C LYS A 249 3.70 -31.71 11.02
N PHE A 250 4.35 -31.09 11.99
CA PHE A 250 5.78 -31.22 12.29
C PHE A 250 6.03 -30.87 13.76
N LYS A 251 7.23 -31.15 14.28
CA LYS A 251 7.61 -30.86 15.67
C LYS A 251 8.74 -29.83 15.71
N LEU A 252 8.60 -28.84 16.58
CA LEU A 252 9.64 -27.87 16.91
C LEU A 252 9.91 -27.90 18.41
N SER A 253 11.16 -27.66 18.81
CA SER A 253 11.51 -27.48 20.22
C SER A 253 11.23 -26.06 20.71
N SER A 254 11.47 -25.05 19.86
CA SER A 254 11.23 -23.64 20.20
C SER A 254 11.10 -22.78 18.94
N ILE A 255 10.43 -21.65 19.09
CA ILE A 255 10.33 -20.57 18.11
C ILE A 255 10.83 -19.31 18.81
N ASN A 256 11.86 -18.66 18.26
CA ASN A 256 12.39 -17.41 18.79
C ASN A 256 12.29 -16.32 17.71
N ASP A 257 11.75 -15.17 18.08
CA ASP A 257 11.72 -13.99 17.21
C ASP A 257 12.81 -12.99 17.67
N PHE A 258 13.77 -12.75 16.80
CA PHE A 258 14.84 -11.76 16.96
C PHE A 258 14.71 -10.63 15.94
N THR A 259 13.52 -10.47 15.35
CA THR A 259 13.26 -9.44 14.34
C THR A 259 13.48 -8.05 14.93
N ALA A 260 14.30 -7.27 14.23
CA ALA A 260 14.51 -5.85 14.51
C ALA A 260 14.28 -5.07 13.20
N GLU A 261 15.33 -4.47 12.63
CA GLU A 261 15.28 -3.83 11.32
C GLU A 261 15.17 -4.87 10.18
N LYS A 262 15.67 -6.09 10.44
CA LYS A 262 15.58 -7.25 9.54
C LYS A 262 14.85 -8.38 10.21
N VAL A 263 14.13 -9.17 9.41
CA VAL A 263 13.42 -10.36 9.87
C VAL A 263 14.42 -11.43 10.29
N GLU A 264 14.23 -11.95 11.50
CA GLU A 264 15.02 -13.06 12.02
C GLU A 264 14.18 -13.91 12.95
N ILE A 265 13.57 -14.96 12.41
CA ILE A 265 12.79 -15.92 13.20
C ILE A 265 13.52 -17.27 13.16
N GLU A 266 13.93 -17.76 14.32
CA GLU A 266 14.53 -19.08 14.46
C GLU A 266 13.49 -20.14 14.81
N LEU A 267 13.43 -21.17 13.98
CA LEU A 267 12.64 -22.38 14.21
C LEU A 267 13.61 -23.51 14.56
N LYS A 268 13.57 -23.98 15.81
CA LYS A 268 14.46 -25.05 16.27
C LYS A 268 13.77 -26.41 16.16
N ALA A 269 14.39 -27.33 15.44
CA ALA A 269 13.91 -28.70 15.27
C ALA A 269 14.13 -29.54 16.55
N THR A 270 13.24 -30.50 16.80
CA THR A 270 13.36 -31.42 17.94
C THR A 270 14.47 -32.46 17.68
N ARG A 271 15.14 -32.95 18.75
CA ARG A 271 16.18 -33.99 18.61
C ARG A 271 15.62 -35.25 17.94
N GLY A 272 16.27 -35.72 16.87
CA GLY A 272 15.95 -36.97 16.18
C GLY A 272 15.16 -36.84 14.88
N MET A 273 14.99 -35.62 14.38
CA MET A 273 14.61 -35.33 12.98
C MET A 273 15.80 -34.81 12.21
#